data_AF-A0A349MG13-F1
#
_entry.id   AF-A0A349MG13-F1
#
_cell.length_a   1.000
_cell.length_b   1.000
_cell.length_c   1.000
_cell.angle_alpha   90.00
_cell.angle_beta   90.00
_cell.angle_gamma   90.00
#
_symmetry.space_group_name_H-M   'P 1'
#
loop_
_entity.id
_entity.type
_entity.pdbx_description
1 polymer ?
#
loop_
_entity_poly.entity_id
_entity_poly.type
_entity_poly.pdbx_seq_one_letter_code
_entity_poly.pdbx_strand_id
1 'polypeptide(L)'
;MTRSVIVLAAIMGWFVAWHTTDAQSAPNTVSDKGSAPPKASSQIPAATADLFKRSYALETAGKYVEAAEVILPLHGTRNGDQELVMLRLGWLNYLQGQHNVSIHYYRLALRTNGHSIDALLGITLPLLAQQRYREAAAFAGSVLELSRLNQTALQRMMAAAEGQKQWESLLGYASTLASHYPTDTDALVYMARAHLWLNHKNLARDAYVKVLNRIPGHLEATAFLKQ
;
A
#
# COMPACT_ATOMS: atom_id res chain seq x y z
N MET A 1 -17.63 22.31 24.07
CA MET A 1 -16.26 22.11 23.56
C MET A 1 -15.81 20.70 23.88
N THR A 2 -16.01 19.75 22.97
CA THR A 2 -15.35 18.44 22.99
C THR A 2 -15.54 17.83 21.60
N ARG A 3 -14.56 18.06 20.71
CA ARG A 3 -14.49 17.40 19.40
C ARG A 3 -13.87 16.04 19.63
N SER A 4 -14.70 15.00 19.70
CA SER A 4 -14.24 13.62 19.69
C SER A 4 -13.72 13.27 18.30
N VAL A 5 -12.43 12.92 18.26
CA VAL A 5 -11.71 12.39 17.10
C VAL A 5 -12.29 11.02 16.78
N ILE A 6 -13.03 10.91 15.67
CA ILE A 6 -13.36 9.64 15.01
C ILE A 6 -13.01 9.79 13.54
N VAL A 7 -11.75 9.54 13.20
CA VAL A 7 -11.34 9.09 11.86
C VAL A 7 -10.13 8.18 12.05
N LEU A 8 -10.37 6.92 12.38
CA LEU A 8 -9.34 5.88 12.36
C LEU A 8 -9.98 4.50 12.21
N ALA A 9 -10.68 4.27 11.11
CA ALA A 9 -11.10 2.94 10.66
C ALA A 9 -11.71 3.01 9.24
N ALA A 10 -10.88 2.99 8.21
CA ALA A 10 -11.25 2.52 6.86
C ALA A 10 -10.03 2.57 5.91
N ILE A 11 -9.02 1.73 6.16
CA ILE A 11 -8.12 1.26 5.09
C ILE A 11 -7.95 -0.24 5.32
N MET A 12 -9.04 -0.98 5.13
CA MET A 12 -9.08 -2.44 5.19
C MET A 12 -9.63 -2.94 3.86
N GLY A 13 -8.80 -3.70 3.15
CA GLY A 13 -9.29 -4.74 2.24
C GLY A 13 -9.43 -4.37 0.77
N TRP A 14 -8.31 -4.22 0.06
CA TRP A 14 -8.24 -4.57 -1.37
C TRP A 14 -6.90 -5.27 -1.63
N PHE A 15 -6.83 -6.59 -1.47
CA PHE A 15 -5.91 -7.47 -2.19
C PHE A 15 -6.41 -8.92 -2.07
N VAL A 16 -7.13 -9.39 -3.09
CA VAL A 16 -7.49 -10.81 -3.26
C VAL A 16 -7.09 -11.24 -4.67
N ALA A 17 -6.32 -12.33 -4.68
CA ALA A 17 -6.15 -13.34 -5.73
C ALA A 17 -5.58 -12.92 -7.09
N TRP A 18 -4.28 -13.17 -7.27
CA TRP A 18 -3.78 -13.68 -8.55
C TRP A 18 -3.96 -15.20 -8.55
N HIS A 19 -4.87 -15.72 -9.38
CA HIS A 19 -4.98 -17.15 -9.63
C HIS A 19 -4.05 -17.57 -10.77
N THR A 20 -3.34 -18.66 -10.51
CA THR A 20 -2.62 -19.53 -11.43
C THR A 20 -3.49 -19.94 -12.62
N THR A 21 -2.96 -19.87 -13.84
CA THR A 21 -3.51 -20.63 -14.98
C THR A 21 -2.39 -21.45 -15.61
N ASP A 22 -2.68 -22.74 -15.77
CA ASP A 22 -1.79 -23.83 -16.10
C ASP A 22 -1.09 -23.71 -17.46
N ALA A 23 0.20 -24.02 -17.49
CA ALA A 23 0.95 -24.22 -18.73
C ALA A 23 0.73 -25.66 -19.23
N GLN A 24 0.01 -25.81 -20.34
CA GLN A 24 -0.04 -27.06 -21.10
C GLN A 24 1.21 -27.17 -21.99
N SER A 25 1.99 -28.24 -21.77
CA SER A 25 3.15 -28.61 -22.55
C SER A 25 2.76 -29.33 -23.85
N ALA A 26 3.36 -28.92 -24.98
CA ALA A 26 3.39 -29.66 -26.24
C ALA A 26 4.84 -29.76 -26.77
N PRO A 27 5.17 -30.76 -27.63
CA PRO A 27 6.51 -31.35 -27.67
C PRO A 27 7.52 -30.66 -28.59
N ASN A 28 8.78 -30.70 -28.17
CA ASN A 28 9.96 -30.20 -28.87
C ASN A 28 10.29 -30.98 -30.15
N THR A 29 10.57 -30.26 -31.23
CA THR A 29 11.66 -30.60 -32.15
C THR A 29 12.34 -29.31 -32.62
N VAL A 30 13.66 -29.24 -32.45
CA VAL A 30 14.67 -28.79 -33.42
C VAL A 30 15.99 -28.64 -32.68
N SER A 31 16.99 -29.32 -33.23
CA SER A 31 18.40 -29.32 -32.87
C SER A 31 19.00 -27.93 -33.09
N ASP A 32 19.67 -27.36 -32.09
CA ASP A 32 20.67 -26.32 -32.32
C ASP A 32 21.85 -26.44 -31.34
N LYS A 33 23.04 -26.33 -31.91
CA LYS A 33 24.34 -26.48 -31.25
C LYS A 33 24.72 -25.15 -30.61
N GLY A 34 25.21 -25.21 -29.37
CA GLY A 34 25.91 -24.08 -28.74
C GLY A 34 25.00 -23.10 -28.01
N SER A 35 24.30 -23.56 -26.98
CA SER A 35 23.70 -22.67 -25.98
C SER A 35 24.51 -22.73 -24.69
N ALA A 36 24.84 -21.55 -24.16
CA ALA A 36 25.34 -21.37 -22.80
C ALA A 36 24.47 -22.16 -21.80
N PRO A 37 25.02 -22.63 -20.67
CA PRO A 37 24.24 -23.43 -19.73
C PRO A 37 22.95 -22.70 -19.35
N PRO A 38 21.80 -23.41 -19.31
CA PRO A 38 20.54 -22.80 -18.94
C PRO A 38 20.72 -22.12 -17.57
N LYS A 39 20.34 -20.85 -17.46
CA LYS A 39 20.22 -20.17 -16.16
C LYS A 39 19.36 -21.09 -15.29
N ALA A 40 19.95 -21.65 -14.24
CA ALA A 40 19.26 -22.52 -13.31
C ALA A 40 17.95 -21.87 -12.89
N SER A 41 16.85 -22.60 -13.06
CA SER A 41 15.50 -22.14 -12.73
C SER A 41 15.48 -21.60 -11.30
N SER A 42 15.21 -20.30 -11.18
CA SER A 42 15.14 -19.51 -9.96
C SER A 42 13.87 -19.83 -9.14
N GLN A 43 13.65 -21.10 -8.83
CA GLN A 43 12.57 -21.50 -7.93
C GLN A 43 13.06 -21.41 -6.49
N ILE A 44 12.29 -20.70 -5.67
CA ILE A 44 12.45 -20.68 -4.22
C ILE A 44 12.42 -22.14 -3.72
N PRO A 45 13.35 -22.56 -2.84
CA PRO A 45 13.35 -23.93 -2.32
C PRO A 45 11.97 -24.30 -1.75
N ALA A 46 11.49 -25.51 -2.00
CA ALA A 46 10.16 -25.95 -1.57
C ALA A 46 9.89 -25.70 -0.07
N ALA A 47 10.90 -25.95 0.77
CA ALA A 47 10.83 -25.66 2.21
C ALA A 47 10.57 -24.17 2.52
N THR A 48 11.15 -23.25 1.75
CA THR A 48 10.88 -21.81 1.88
C THR A 48 9.46 -21.47 1.45
N ALA A 49 8.96 -22.06 0.36
CA ALA A 49 7.58 -21.85 -0.09
C ALA A 49 6.54 -22.33 0.95
N ASP A 50 6.80 -23.46 1.62
CA ASP A 50 5.93 -23.98 2.68
C ASP A 50 5.85 -23.03 3.89
N LEU A 51 6.96 -22.41 4.28
CA LEU A 51 6.98 -21.41 5.35
C LEU A 51 6.16 -20.16 4.99
N PHE A 52 6.25 -19.69 3.75
CA PHE A 52 5.40 -18.60 3.27
C PHE A 52 3.92 -18.98 3.28
N LYS A 53 3.57 -20.16 2.74
CA LYS A 53 2.18 -20.66 2.77
C LYS A 53 1.62 -20.70 4.19
N ARG A 54 2.40 -21.21 5.15
CA ARG A 54 2.01 -21.25 6.56
C ARG A 54 1.87 -19.85 7.16
N SER A 55 2.79 -18.94 6.85
CA SER A 55 2.70 -17.54 7.29
C SER A 55 1.43 -16.86 6.77
N TYR A 56 1.05 -17.07 5.51
CA TYR A 56 -0.20 -16.53 4.96
C TYR A 56 -1.44 -17.12 5.63
N ALA A 57 -1.46 -18.43 5.88
CA ALA A 57 -2.57 -19.07 6.60
C ALA A 57 -2.72 -18.58 8.05
N LEU A 58 -1.61 -18.26 8.72
CA LEU A 58 -1.63 -17.68 10.07
C LEU A 58 -2.13 -16.23 10.04
N GLU A 59 -1.72 -15.44 9.04
CA GLU A 59 -2.22 -14.08 8.85
C GLU A 59 -3.73 -14.04 8.62
N THR A 60 -4.28 -14.91 7.75
CA THR A 60 -5.72 -14.96 7.50
C THR A 60 -6.52 -15.36 8.74
N ALA A 61 -5.89 -16.12 9.65
CA ALA A 61 -6.45 -16.44 10.97
C ALA A 61 -6.23 -15.33 12.03
N GLY A 62 -5.66 -14.18 11.66
CA GLY A 62 -5.35 -13.07 12.58
C GLY A 62 -4.15 -13.31 13.50
N LYS A 63 -3.39 -14.39 13.30
CA LYS A 63 -2.26 -14.81 14.13
C LYS A 63 -0.96 -14.19 13.65
N TYR A 64 -0.86 -12.87 13.70
CA TYR A 64 0.25 -12.13 13.09
C TYR A 64 1.63 -12.40 13.72
N VAL A 65 1.68 -12.62 15.04
CA VAL A 65 2.91 -12.98 15.76
C VAL A 65 3.45 -14.32 15.23
N GLU A 66 2.60 -15.35 15.28
CA GLU A 66 2.95 -16.70 14.78
C GLU A 66 3.33 -16.65 13.28
N ALA A 67 2.61 -15.86 12.49
CA ALA A 67 2.93 -15.69 11.07
C ALA A 67 4.33 -15.10 10.83
N ALA A 68 4.79 -14.19 11.69
CA ALA A 68 6.10 -13.59 11.62
C ALA A 68 7.19 -14.56 12.11
N GLU A 69 6.93 -15.28 13.20
CA GLU A 69 7.84 -16.29 13.76
C GLU A 69 8.15 -17.41 12.76
N VAL A 70 7.18 -17.82 11.95
CA VAL A 70 7.39 -18.83 10.88
C VAL A 70 8.34 -18.33 9.79
N ILE A 71 8.36 -17.03 9.49
CA ILE A 71 9.20 -16.44 8.43
C ILE A 71 10.58 -16.06 8.94
N LEU A 72 10.68 -15.66 10.21
CA LEU A 72 11.89 -15.12 10.81
C LEU A 72 13.16 -15.97 10.57
N PRO A 73 13.12 -17.32 10.62
CA PRO A 73 14.30 -18.16 10.35
C PRO A 73 14.88 -18.02 8.94
N LEU A 74 14.13 -17.48 7.97
CA LEU A 74 14.60 -17.26 6.60
C LEU A 74 15.45 -15.99 6.46
N HIS A 75 15.32 -15.06 7.39
CA HIS A 75 16.00 -13.77 7.36
C HIS A 75 17.51 -13.94 7.56
N GLY A 76 18.32 -13.36 6.66
CA GLY A 76 19.78 -13.47 6.67
C GLY A 76 20.32 -14.80 6.16
N THR A 77 19.46 -15.70 5.66
CA THR A 77 19.89 -16.97 5.06
C THR A 77 20.07 -16.84 3.55
N ARG A 78 20.73 -17.84 2.94
CA ARG A 78 20.76 -17.97 1.47
C ARG A 78 19.49 -18.62 0.90
N ASN A 79 18.57 -19.04 1.78
CA ASN A 79 17.38 -19.81 1.43
C ASN A 79 16.18 -18.87 1.25
N GLY A 80 16.02 -18.34 0.05
CA GLY A 80 14.87 -17.51 -0.32
C GLY A 80 15.21 -16.09 -0.70
N ASP A 81 14.23 -15.41 -1.27
CA ASP A 81 14.30 -14.00 -1.63
C ASP A 81 14.28 -13.14 -0.36
N GLN A 82 15.42 -12.54 -0.04
CA GLN A 82 15.58 -11.73 1.17
C GLN A 82 14.74 -10.46 1.15
N GLU A 83 14.53 -9.86 -0.02
CA GLU A 83 13.63 -8.71 -0.15
C GLU A 83 12.21 -9.12 0.25
N LEU A 84 11.72 -10.23 -0.31
CA LEU A 84 10.38 -10.77 -0.01
C LEU A 84 10.23 -11.12 1.48
N VAL A 85 11.24 -11.73 2.10
CA VAL A 85 11.25 -12.04 3.55
C VAL A 85 11.13 -10.76 4.37
N MET A 86 11.90 -9.72 4.04
CA MET A 86 11.87 -8.43 4.75
C MET A 86 10.53 -7.71 4.55
N LEU A 87 9.97 -7.71 3.34
CA LEU A 87 8.64 -7.16 3.06
C LEU A 87 7.57 -7.85 3.91
N ARG A 88 7.62 -9.19 4.00
CA ARG A 88 6.69 -10.00 4.78
C ARG A 88 6.78 -9.68 6.27
N LEU A 89 7.99 -9.63 6.83
CA LEU A 89 8.22 -9.28 8.23
C LEU A 89 7.80 -7.83 8.52
N GLY A 90 8.05 -6.90 7.60
CA GLY A 90 7.60 -5.51 7.68
C GLY A 90 6.08 -5.40 7.80
N TRP A 91 5.35 -6.08 6.92
CA TRP A 91 3.89 -6.10 6.91
C TRP A 91 3.30 -6.72 8.18
N LEU A 92 3.79 -7.89 8.59
CA LEU A 92 3.26 -8.59 9.76
C LEU A 92 3.52 -7.82 11.06
N ASN A 93 4.66 -7.13 11.18
CA ASN A 93 4.91 -6.26 12.33
C ASN A 93 4.03 -5.00 12.32
N TYR A 94 3.66 -4.48 11.14
CA TYR A 94 2.70 -3.37 11.06
C TYR A 94 1.32 -3.81 11.59
N LEU A 95 0.83 -4.98 11.17
CA LEU A 95 -0.45 -5.53 11.62
C LEU A 95 -0.50 -5.79 13.14
N GLN A 96 0.66 -6.05 13.76
CA GLN A 96 0.80 -6.20 15.22
C GLN A 96 0.86 -4.87 15.98
N GLY A 97 0.89 -3.72 15.29
CA GLY A 97 1.14 -2.42 15.91
C GLY A 97 2.62 -2.15 16.23
N GLN A 98 3.53 -3.07 15.88
CA GLN A 98 4.97 -2.96 16.10
C GLN A 98 5.63 -2.07 15.04
N HIS A 99 5.20 -0.81 14.97
CA HIS A 99 5.51 0.12 13.89
C HIS A 99 7.03 0.35 13.69
N ASN A 100 7.82 0.47 14.76
CA ASN A 100 9.27 0.66 14.64
C ASN A 100 9.98 -0.58 14.06
N VAL A 101 9.51 -1.78 14.41
CA VAL A 101 10.04 -3.04 13.87
C VAL A 101 9.65 -3.19 12.40
N SER A 102 8.42 -2.83 12.06
CA SER A 102 7.95 -2.77 10.66
C SER A 102 8.83 -1.86 9.79
N ILE A 103 9.08 -0.63 10.26
CA ILE A 103 9.97 0.34 9.59
C ILE A 103 11.38 -0.22 9.42
N HIS A 104 11.90 -0.91 10.44
CA HIS A 104 13.22 -1.52 10.37
C HIS A 104 13.32 -2.54 9.21
N TYR A 105 12.34 -3.44 9.09
CA TYR A 105 12.33 -4.44 8.01
C TYR A 105 12.11 -3.83 6.63
N TYR A 106 11.23 -2.84 6.47
CA TYR A 106 11.11 -2.15 5.17
C TYR A 106 12.39 -1.41 4.78
N ARG A 107 13.10 -0.79 5.74
CA ARG A 107 14.42 -0.20 5.46
C ARG A 107 15.47 -1.25 5.10
N LEU A 108 15.40 -2.45 5.66
CA LEU A 108 16.25 -3.57 5.24
C LEU A 108 15.94 -3.96 3.78
N ALA A 109 14.66 -4.10 3.42
CA ALA A 109 14.25 -4.39 2.04
C ALA A 109 14.76 -3.33 1.06
N LEU A 110 14.66 -2.04 1.41
CA LEU A 110 15.18 -0.93 0.60
C LEU A 110 16.71 -0.92 0.48
N ARG A 111 17.44 -1.50 1.43
CA ARG A 111 18.90 -1.68 1.29
C ARG A 111 19.24 -2.80 0.31
N THR A 112 18.40 -3.83 0.21
CA THR A 112 18.53 -4.90 -0.78
C THR A 112 18.12 -4.40 -2.17
N ASN A 113 17.01 -3.65 -2.27
CA ASN A 113 16.48 -3.08 -3.50
C ASN A 113 15.93 -1.67 -3.24
N GLY A 114 16.73 -0.66 -3.58
CA GLY A 114 16.37 0.76 -3.36
C GLY A 114 15.19 1.26 -4.18
N HIS A 115 14.79 0.55 -5.25
CA HIS A 115 13.67 0.91 -6.13
C HIS A 115 12.43 0.03 -5.91
N SER A 116 12.40 -0.75 -4.83
CA SER A 116 11.25 -1.58 -4.48
C SER A 116 10.02 -0.74 -4.18
N ILE A 117 9.08 -0.67 -5.13
CA ILE A 117 7.80 0.03 -4.94
C ILE A 117 7.05 -0.57 -3.76
N ASP A 118 7.10 -1.89 -3.56
CA ASP A 118 6.46 -2.57 -2.43
C ASP A 118 7.05 -2.14 -1.09
N ALA A 119 8.37 -2.01 -0.97
CA ALA A 119 9.01 -1.55 0.26
C ALA A 119 8.76 -0.05 0.51
N LEU A 120 8.84 0.77 -0.55
CA LEU A 120 8.57 2.21 -0.48
C LEU A 120 7.11 2.49 -0.09
N LEU A 121 6.14 1.74 -0.63
CA LEU A 121 4.75 1.86 -0.21
C LEU A 121 4.54 1.27 1.18
N GLY A 122 5.11 0.11 1.47
CA GLY A 122 4.96 -0.60 2.74
C GLY A 122 5.41 0.23 3.94
N ILE A 123 6.56 0.90 3.86
CA ILE A 123 7.08 1.74 4.95
C ILE A 123 6.18 2.94 5.29
N THR A 124 5.37 3.43 4.34
CA THR A 124 4.45 4.55 4.60
C THR A 124 3.38 4.20 5.64
N LEU A 125 2.97 2.93 5.72
CA LEU A 125 1.91 2.47 6.62
C LEU A 125 2.24 2.71 8.12
N PRO A 126 3.35 2.16 8.66
CA PRO A 126 3.73 2.42 10.05
C PRO A 126 4.11 3.88 10.30
N LEU A 127 4.65 4.59 9.30
CA LEU A 127 4.95 6.02 9.43
C LEU A 127 3.69 6.86 9.60
N LEU A 128 2.66 6.62 8.78
CA LEU A 128 1.36 7.31 8.89
C LEU A 128 0.66 6.97 10.21
N ALA A 129 0.72 5.71 10.65
CA ALA A 129 0.17 5.30 11.96
C ALA A 129 0.83 6.03 13.14
N GLN A 130 2.12 6.34 13.02
CA GLN A 130 2.88 7.14 13.99
C GLN A 130 2.78 8.66 13.75
N GLN A 131 1.94 9.13 12.83
CA GLN A 131 1.82 10.55 12.45
C GLN A 131 3.13 11.18 11.93
N ARG A 132 4.05 10.36 11.42
CA ARG A 132 5.32 10.79 10.82
C ARG A 132 5.12 11.18 9.36
N TYR A 133 4.24 12.15 9.15
CA TYR A 133 3.70 12.51 7.84
C TYR A 133 4.78 12.95 6.83
N ARG A 134 5.77 13.73 7.27
CA ARG A 134 6.86 14.20 6.41
C ARG A 134 7.69 13.05 5.85
N GLU A 135 7.97 12.03 6.66
CA GLU A 135 8.70 10.84 6.21
C GLU A 135 7.83 9.97 5.29
N ALA A 136 6.54 9.78 5.64
CA ALA A 136 5.62 9.04 4.77
C ALA A 136 5.50 9.69 3.39
N ALA A 137 5.39 11.03 3.33
CA ALA A 137 5.34 11.78 2.08
C ALA A 137 6.64 11.65 1.27
N ALA A 138 7.81 11.62 1.93
CA ALA A 138 9.08 11.42 1.23
C ALA A 138 9.13 10.06 0.52
N PHE A 139 8.78 8.97 1.21
CA PHE A 139 8.76 7.63 0.61
C PHE A 139 7.69 7.47 -0.47
N ALA A 140 6.48 8.00 -0.26
CA ALA A 140 5.44 8.00 -1.29
C ALA A 140 5.85 8.84 -2.52
N GLY A 141 6.55 9.97 -2.31
CA GLY A 141 7.12 10.78 -3.37
C GLY A 141 8.11 10.00 -4.24
N SER A 142 9.01 9.22 -3.64
CA SER A 142 9.91 8.34 -4.39
C SER A 142 9.16 7.32 -5.26
N VAL A 143 8.01 6.82 -4.82
CA VAL A 143 7.15 5.97 -5.67
C VAL A 143 6.60 6.75 -6.86
N LEU A 144 6.20 8.01 -6.67
CA LEU A 144 5.68 8.86 -7.76
C LEU A 144 6.78 9.26 -8.76
N GLU A 145 8.04 9.30 -8.36
CA GLU A 145 9.17 9.47 -9.29
C GLU A 145 9.34 8.24 -10.20
N LEU A 146 9.12 7.03 -9.68
CA LEU A 146 9.18 5.77 -10.42
C LEU A 146 7.90 5.49 -11.23
N SER A 147 6.75 5.86 -10.68
CA SER A 147 5.42 5.59 -11.21
C SER A 147 4.47 6.75 -10.87
N ARG A 148 4.47 7.76 -11.73
CA ARG A 148 3.80 9.06 -11.53
C ARG A 148 2.31 8.98 -11.17
N LEU A 149 1.62 7.94 -11.62
CA LEU A 149 0.18 7.75 -11.38
C LEU A 149 -0.12 6.57 -10.45
N ASN A 150 0.85 6.15 -9.63
CA ASN A 150 0.61 5.10 -8.65
C ASN A 150 -0.49 5.53 -7.66
N GLN A 151 -1.66 4.88 -7.75
CA GLN A 151 -2.83 5.21 -6.95
C GLN A 151 -2.53 5.18 -5.45
N THR A 152 -1.88 4.10 -4.97
CA THR A 152 -1.55 3.94 -3.56
C THR A 152 -0.63 5.06 -3.08
N ALA A 153 0.40 5.42 -3.83
CA ALA A 153 1.29 6.52 -3.48
C ALA A 153 0.56 7.86 -3.39
N LEU A 154 -0.32 8.16 -4.35
CA LEU A 154 -1.18 9.36 -4.30
C LEU A 154 -2.07 9.36 -3.05
N GLN A 155 -2.67 8.23 -2.69
CA GLN A 155 -3.44 8.10 -1.45
C GLN A 155 -2.58 8.34 -0.20
N ARG A 156 -1.34 7.84 -0.15
CA ARG A 156 -0.40 8.11 0.95
C ARG A 156 0.00 9.59 1.02
N MET A 157 0.22 10.23 -0.13
CA MET A 157 0.50 11.67 -0.20
C MET A 157 -0.68 12.50 0.32
N MET A 158 -1.93 12.15 -0.05
CA MET A 158 -3.12 12.82 0.47
C MET A 158 -3.23 12.69 2.00
N ALA A 159 -3.09 11.47 2.54
CA ALA A 159 -3.15 11.26 4.00
C ALA A 159 -2.04 12.04 4.74
N ALA A 160 -0.82 12.06 4.19
CA ALA A 160 0.29 12.82 4.77
C ALA A 160 0.08 14.35 4.67
N ALA A 161 -0.47 14.84 3.56
CA ALA A 161 -0.77 16.26 3.36
C ALA A 161 -1.90 16.73 4.30
N GLU A 162 -2.97 15.94 4.46
CA GLU A 162 -4.04 16.22 5.43
C GLU A 162 -3.49 16.30 6.86
N GLY A 163 -2.68 15.32 7.28
CA GLY A 163 -2.04 15.31 8.61
C GLY A 163 -1.14 16.53 8.86
N GLN A 164 -0.52 17.06 7.81
CA GLN A 164 0.31 18.27 7.85
C GLN A 164 -0.47 19.57 7.62
N LYS A 165 -1.78 19.49 7.36
CA LYS A 165 -2.63 20.63 6.99
C LYS A 165 -2.14 21.38 5.75
N GLN A 166 -1.53 20.66 4.80
CA GLN A 166 -1.06 21.17 3.52
C GLN A 166 -2.19 21.10 2.49
N TRP A 167 -3.17 22.00 2.62
CA TRP A 167 -4.44 21.92 1.90
C TRP A 167 -4.30 22.10 0.38
N GLU A 168 -3.38 22.94 -0.06
CA GLU A 168 -3.09 23.15 -1.49
C GLU A 168 -2.46 21.89 -2.11
N SER A 169 -1.49 21.28 -1.44
CA SER A 169 -0.87 20.03 -1.88
C SER A 169 -1.88 18.89 -1.89
N LEU A 170 -2.70 18.79 -0.83
CA LEU A 170 -3.80 17.82 -0.74
C LEU A 170 -4.75 17.97 -1.93
N LEU A 171 -5.17 19.19 -2.25
CA LEU A 171 -6.04 19.47 -3.39
C LEU A 171 -5.40 19.02 -4.71
N GLY A 172 -4.10 19.27 -4.90
CA GLY A 172 -3.35 18.84 -6.09
C GLY A 172 -3.33 17.32 -6.26
N TYR A 173 -2.98 16.58 -5.21
CA TYR A 173 -2.97 15.10 -5.24
C TYR A 173 -4.37 14.53 -5.44
N ALA A 174 -5.37 15.05 -4.73
CA ALA A 174 -6.76 14.62 -4.84
C ALA A 174 -7.33 14.87 -6.23
N SER A 175 -7.04 16.04 -6.83
CA SER A 175 -7.46 16.37 -8.20
C SER A 175 -6.82 15.45 -9.23
N THR A 176 -5.53 15.15 -9.06
CA THR A 176 -4.80 14.22 -9.93
C THR A 176 -5.43 12.84 -9.84
N LEU A 177 -5.64 12.32 -8.64
CA LEU A 177 -6.20 10.98 -8.45
C LEU A 177 -7.64 10.88 -8.97
N ALA A 178 -8.51 11.84 -8.64
CA ALA A 178 -9.90 11.87 -9.10
C ALA A 178 -10.03 11.98 -10.63
N SER A 179 -9.05 12.60 -11.30
CA SER A 179 -9.06 12.72 -12.77
C SER A 179 -8.73 11.40 -13.47
N HIS A 180 -7.83 10.59 -12.89
CA HIS A 180 -7.43 9.30 -13.45
C HIS A 180 -8.28 8.12 -12.95
N TYR A 181 -8.83 8.23 -11.74
CA TYR A 181 -9.63 7.21 -11.07
C TYR A 181 -10.96 7.82 -10.60
N PRO A 182 -11.90 8.12 -11.52
CA PRO A 182 -13.14 8.87 -11.22
C PRO A 182 -14.14 8.13 -10.31
N THR A 183 -13.88 6.86 -10.01
CA THR A 183 -14.63 6.03 -9.05
C THR A 183 -13.98 6.01 -7.66
N ASP A 184 -12.74 6.50 -7.51
CA ASP A 184 -12.06 6.60 -6.22
C ASP A 184 -12.76 7.68 -5.39
N THR A 185 -13.55 7.23 -4.42
CA THR A 185 -14.37 8.14 -3.61
C THR A 185 -13.53 8.86 -2.55
N ASP A 186 -12.44 8.26 -2.09
CA ASP A 186 -11.53 8.87 -1.12
C ASP A 186 -10.90 10.14 -1.71
N ALA A 187 -10.47 10.08 -2.97
CA ALA A 187 -9.96 11.25 -3.70
C ALA A 187 -10.97 12.42 -3.70
N LEU A 188 -12.25 12.13 -3.96
CA LEU A 188 -13.31 13.14 -3.97
C LEU A 188 -13.60 13.71 -2.57
N VAL A 189 -13.53 12.87 -1.53
CA VAL A 189 -13.66 13.31 -0.13
C VAL A 189 -12.50 14.22 0.26
N TYR A 190 -11.25 13.82 -0.02
CA TYR A 190 -10.08 14.66 0.25
C TYR A 190 -10.12 15.98 -0.52
N MET A 191 -10.57 15.96 -1.78
CA MET A 191 -10.78 17.17 -2.58
C MET A 191 -11.80 18.10 -1.94
N ALA A 192 -12.93 17.56 -1.44
CA ALA A 192 -13.96 18.33 -0.75
C ALA A 192 -13.43 18.96 0.54
N ARG A 193 -12.73 18.18 1.39
CA ARG A 193 -12.10 18.67 2.63
C ARG A 193 -11.08 19.77 2.34
N ALA A 194 -10.21 19.58 1.35
CA ALA A 194 -9.23 20.59 0.96
C ALA A 194 -9.90 21.89 0.51
N HIS A 195 -10.95 21.81 -0.32
CA HIS A 195 -11.74 22.97 -0.71
C HIS A 195 -12.38 23.69 0.49
N LEU A 196 -12.87 22.96 1.50
CA LEU A 196 -13.41 23.59 2.71
C LEU A 196 -12.36 24.38 3.48
N TRP A 197 -11.19 23.79 3.70
CA TRP A 197 -10.09 24.47 4.40
C TRP A 197 -9.56 25.68 3.65
N LEU A 198 -9.62 25.65 2.31
CA LEU A 198 -9.28 26.77 1.43
C LEU A 198 -10.43 27.77 1.25
N ASN A 199 -11.54 27.63 1.97
CA ASN A 199 -12.74 28.48 1.89
C ASN A 199 -13.44 28.47 0.50
N HIS A 200 -13.20 27.45 -0.32
CA HIS A 200 -13.84 27.23 -1.62
C HIS A 200 -15.15 26.44 -1.47
N LYS A 201 -16.11 26.98 -0.72
CA LYS A 201 -17.35 26.24 -0.31
C LYS A 201 -18.16 25.66 -1.47
N ASN A 202 -18.28 26.38 -2.58
CA ASN A 202 -19.01 25.88 -3.76
C ASN A 202 -18.33 24.66 -4.37
N LEU A 203 -17.00 24.68 -4.51
CA LEU A 203 -16.23 23.55 -5.03
C LEU A 203 -16.26 22.34 -4.08
N ALA A 204 -16.25 22.59 -2.76
CA ALA A 204 -16.45 21.53 -1.78
C ALA A 204 -17.84 20.88 -1.90
N ARG A 205 -18.89 21.68 -2.08
CA ARG A 205 -20.24 21.18 -2.35
C ARG A 205 -20.28 20.30 -3.59
N ASP A 206 -19.70 20.75 -4.70
CA ASP A 206 -19.66 19.98 -5.95
C ASP A 206 -18.93 18.64 -5.78
N ALA A 207 -17.81 18.65 -5.04
CA ALA A 207 -17.07 17.43 -4.72
C ALA A 207 -17.90 16.47 -3.87
N TYR A 208 -18.58 16.94 -2.81
CA TYR A 208 -19.45 16.09 -1.99
C TYR A 208 -20.69 15.57 -2.72
N VAL A 209 -21.26 16.34 -3.66
CA VAL A 209 -22.31 15.84 -4.55
C VAL A 209 -21.79 14.68 -5.40
N LYS A 210 -20.57 14.81 -5.94
CA LYS A 210 -19.93 13.68 -6.66
C LYS A 210 -19.77 12.48 -5.73
N VAL A 211 -19.33 12.66 -4.48
CA VAL A 211 -19.26 11.58 -3.48
C VAL A 211 -20.62 10.89 -3.31
N LEU A 212 -21.70 11.64 -3.07
CA LEU A 212 -23.04 11.05 -2.89
C LEU A 212 -23.58 10.34 -4.13
N ASN A 213 -23.19 10.77 -5.33
CA ASN A 213 -23.54 10.07 -6.56
C ASN A 213 -22.87 8.69 -6.67
N ARG A 214 -21.76 8.44 -5.95
CA ARG A 214 -21.09 7.12 -5.90
C ARG A 214 -21.51 6.34 -4.65
N ILE A 215 -21.62 7.03 -3.52
CA ILE A 215 -21.96 6.46 -2.22
C ILE A 215 -23.09 7.31 -1.59
N PRO A 216 -24.37 7.04 -1.90
CA PRO A 216 -25.49 7.85 -1.42
C PRO A 216 -25.62 7.95 0.11
N GLY A 217 -25.09 6.97 0.84
CA GLY A 217 -25.06 6.94 2.30
C GLY A 217 -23.79 7.52 2.94
N HIS A 218 -22.95 8.25 2.20
CA HIS A 218 -21.68 8.74 2.73
C HIS A 218 -21.89 9.80 3.82
N LEU A 219 -21.63 9.43 5.08
CA LEU A 219 -21.99 10.19 6.28
C LEU A 219 -21.50 11.64 6.24
N GLU A 220 -20.22 11.87 5.94
CA GLU A 220 -19.63 13.22 5.93
C GLU A 220 -20.26 14.11 4.84
N ALA A 221 -20.48 13.54 3.66
CA ALA A 221 -21.02 14.29 2.52
C ALA A 221 -22.49 14.65 2.76
N THR A 222 -23.28 13.71 3.29
CA THR A 222 -24.67 13.95 3.70
C THR A 222 -24.75 15.00 4.80
N ALA A 223 -23.86 14.94 5.81
CA ALA A 223 -23.85 15.91 6.91
C ALA A 223 -23.49 17.33 6.42
N PHE A 224 -22.58 17.45 5.46
CA PHE A 224 -22.20 18.74 4.88
C PHE A 224 -23.36 19.38 4.09
N LEU A 225 -24.07 18.60 3.26
CA LEU A 225 -25.10 19.13 2.36
C LEU A 225 -26.44 19.45 3.03
N LYS A 226 -26.63 19.09 4.31
CA LYS A 226 -27.81 19.42 5.11
C LYS A 226 -27.71 20.75 5.86
N GLN A 227 -26.52 21.35 5.90
CA GLN A 227 -26.24 22.64 6.57
C GLN A 227 -26.52 23.82 5.64
#